data_AF-A0A8K0K935-F1
#
_entry.id   AF-A0A8K0K935-F1
#
_cell.length_a   1.000
_cell.length_b   1.000
_cell.length_c   1.000
_cell.angle_alpha   90.00
_cell.angle_beta   90.00
_cell.angle_gamma   90.00
#
_symmetry.space_group_name_H-M   'P 1'
#
loop_
_entity.id
_entity.type
_entity.pdbx_description
1 polymer ?
#
loop_
_entity_poly.entity_id
_entity_poly.type
_entity_poly.pdbx_seq_one_letter_code
_entity_poly.pdbx_strand_id
1 'polypeptide(L)'
;MTKLNTAIGAKSQNIKYQLEELQSNLNKIILLGLSVYFYILALILIVLIILKIYEYYMHHFYFSNAWQKLLLNLSTFMKLPCGSIGMAKSALEAINGCNLFGEKGASWSVVYVDIDAHNRNRSIFETMLPRESSSKDVDVSLIPTVSFPCFATHDECLCNETKEHVIRKLQGKYGFKRFRRDGFLCPKEDPNRRFYRVGETKEFENIECEWPLFYIFMIIDGVFKTLPSQVEEYEKLLNDVMQKDSNGGIAVELIDCNPLVPMCYTLPLDVVDAEKSDPGSQSRIGCFGMGWLSKYHSSRIPAKVEVNSFRKNGEEDYNEGEDNDEENGKTLFLWGQAMYIISKLLTEKLLHVTELDPVRRHLPSFSRPHRGGRYSAFQVSL
;
A
#
# COMPACT_ATOMS: atom_id res chain seq x y z
N MET A 1 -64.10 -42.00 7.00
CA MET A 1 -62.77 -42.33 6.43
C MET A 1 -62.23 -41.20 5.55
N THR A 2 -62.95 -40.77 4.51
CA THR A 2 -62.47 -39.76 3.54
C THR A 2 -62.15 -38.40 4.17
N LYS A 3 -63.03 -37.84 5.02
CA LYS A 3 -62.79 -36.53 5.70
C LYS A 3 -61.64 -36.54 6.71
N LEU A 4 -61.34 -37.69 7.33
CA LEU A 4 -60.25 -37.83 8.30
C LEU A 4 -58.89 -37.83 7.60
N ASN A 5 -58.79 -38.52 6.47
CA ASN A 5 -57.58 -38.56 5.65
C ASN A 5 -57.24 -37.19 5.04
N THR A 6 -58.25 -36.38 4.68
CA THR A 6 -58.04 -35.02 4.18
C THR A 6 -57.53 -34.08 5.28
N ALA A 7 -58.05 -34.18 6.51
CA ALA A 7 -57.61 -33.36 7.64
C ALA A 7 -56.18 -33.73 8.11
N ILE A 8 -55.83 -35.02 8.09
CA ILE A 8 -54.48 -35.50 8.39
C ILE A 8 -53.48 -35.05 7.31
N GLY A 9 -53.87 -35.13 6.03
CA GLY A 9 -53.06 -34.63 4.92
C GLY A 9 -52.79 -33.12 5.00
N ALA A 10 -53.82 -32.32 5.31
CA ALA A 10 -53.67 -30.87 5.47
C ALA A 10 -52.77 -30.48 6.66
N LYS A 11 -52.87 -31.20 7.79
CA LYS A 11 -52.02 -30.96 8.96
C LYS A 11 -50.56 -31.38 8.70
N SER A 12 -50.37 -32.47 7.96
CA SER A 12 -49.04 -32.93 7.52
C SER A 12 -48.39 -31.94 6.54
N GLN A 13 -49.16 -31.34 5.62
CA GLN A 13 -48.65 -30.32 4.69
C GLN A 13 -48.26 -29.02 5.41
N ASN A 14 -49.04 -28.59 6.40
CA ASN A 14 -48.75 -27.39 7.17
C ASN A 14 -47.45 -27.56 8.01
N ILE A 15 -47.28 -28.71 8.65
CA ILE A 15 -46.03 -29.03 9.39
C ILE A 15 -44.82 -29.07 8.45
N LYS A 16 -44.99 -29.63 7.25
CA LYS A 16 -43.91 -29.69 6.25
C LYS A 16 -43.51 -28.30 5.76
N TYR A 17 -44.49 -27.42 5.54
CA TYR A 17 -44.25 -26.02 5.18
C TYR A 17 -43.52 -25.25 6.28
N GLN A 18 -43.92 -25.41 7.55
CA GLN A 18 -43.25 -24.75 8.67
C GLN A 18 -41.81 -25.27 8.90
N LEU A 19 -41.56 -26.55 8.63
CA LEU A 19 -40.21 -27.12 8.66
C LEU A 19 -39.32 -26.57 7.54
N GLU A 20 -39.84 -26.44 6.32
CA GLU A 20 -39.12 -25.84 5.18
C GLU A 20 -38.83 -24.35 5.43
N GLU A 21 -39.76 -23.61 6.03
CA GLU A 21 -39.58 -22.20 6.40
C GLU A 21 -38.54 -22.02 7.52
N LEU A 22 -38.56 -22.89 8.55
CA LEU A 22 -37.54 -22.90 9.60
C LEU A 22 -36.16 -23.28 9.05
N GLN A 23 -36.04 -24.26 8.14
CA GLN A 23 -34.78 -24.59 7.47
C GLN A 23 -34.28 -23.44 6.60
N SER A 24 -35.17 -22.75 5.88
CA SER A 24 -34.82 -21.57 5.08
C SER A 24 -34.29 -20.44 5.95
N ASN A 25 -34.94 -20.18 7.09
CA ASN A 25 -34.51 -19.16 8.04
C ASN A 25 -33.20 -19.54 8.76
N LEU A 26 -33.01 -20.81 9.11
CA LEU A 26 -31.75 -21.31 9.67
C LEU A 26 -30.60 -21.14 8.68
N ASN A 27 -30.83 -21.48 7.40
CA ASN A 27 -29.85 -21.32 6.33
C ASN A 27 -29.52 -19.84 6.06
N LYS A 28 -30.50 -18.94 6.13
CA LYS A 28 -30.27 -17.48 6.02
C LYS A 28 -29.47 -16.94 7.20
N ILE A 29 -29.74 -17.40 8.43
CA ILE A 29 -28.99 -17.02 9.62
C ILE A 29 -27.56 -17.57 9.58
N ILE A 30 -27.38 -18.80 9.09
CA ILE A 30 -26.06 -19.41 8.86
C ILE A 30 -25.30 -18.65 7.76
N LEU A 31 -25.95 -18.26 6.65
CA LEU A 31 -25.33 -17.45 5.60
C LEU A 31 -24.98 -16.03 6.05
N LEU A 32 -25.82 -15.38 6.88
CA LEU A 32 -25.54 -14.07 7.47
C LEU A 32 -24.44 -14.17 8.55
N GLY A 33 -24.41 -15.25 9.32
CA GLY A 33 -23.37 -15.54 10.30
C GLY A 33 -22.02 -15.83 9.63
N LEU A 34 -22.02 -16.60 8.54
CA LEU A 34 -20.87 -16.85 7.70
C LEU A 34 -20.44 -15.60 6.95
N SER A 35 -21.34 -14.78 6.42
CA SER A 35 -20.95 -13.53 5.73
C SER A 35 -20.32 -12.52 6.68
N VAL A 36 -20.83 -12.40 7.92
CA VAL A 36 -20.22 -11.54 8.96
C VAL A 36 -18.91 -12.12 9.47
N TYR A 37 -18.80 -13.45 9.62
CA TYR A 37 -17.53 -14.12 9.93
C TYR A 37 -16.53 -13.92 8.81
N PHE A 38 -16.91 -14.08 7.54
CA PHE A 38 -16.06 -13.80 6.39
C PHE A 38 -15.75 -12.31 6.25
N TYR A 39 -16.63 -11.37 6.65
CA TYR A 39 -16.35 -9.94 6.58
C TYR A 39 -15.41 -9.48 7.70
N ILE A 40 -15.51 -10.07 8.90
CA ILE A 40 -14.60 -9.79 10.04
C ILE A 40 -13.28 -10.54 9.86
N LEU A 41 -13.31 -11.80 9.43
CA LEU A 41 -12.11 -12.53 9.05
C LEU A 41 -11.49 -11.89 7.81
N ALA A 42 -12.26 -11.33 6.88
CA ALA A 42 -11.73 -10.54 5.76
C ALA A 42 -11.34 -9.14 6.20
N LEU A 43 -11.83 -8.52 7.26
CA LEU A 43 -11.31 -7.23 7.76
C LEU A 43 -10.07 -7.42 8.63
N ILE A 44 -9.99 -8.50 9.39
CA ILE A 44 -8.80 -8.89 10.16
C ILE A 44 -7.77 -9.49 9.22
N LEU A 45 -8.15 -10.32 8.24
CA LEU A 45 -7.29 -10.63 7.11
C LEU A 45 -7.04 -9.36 6.32
N ILE A 46 -7.92 -8.43 6.01
CA ILE A 46 -7.56 -7.23 5.23
C ILE A 46 -6.68 -6.29 6.05
N VAL A 47 -6.74 -6.22 7.37
CA VAL A 47 -5.82 -5.41 8.18
C VAL A 47 -4.52 -6.16 8.45
N LEU A 48 -4.55 -7.47 8.68
CA LEU A 48 -3.34 -8.29 8.80
C LEU A 48 -2.68 -8.49 7.46
N ILE A 49 -3.41 -8.75 6.38
CA ILE A 49 -3.04 -8.70 4.97
C ILE A 49 -2.66 -7.28 4.63
N ILE A 50 -3.32 -6.17 4.95
CA ILE A 50 -2.78 -4.81 4.66
C ILE A 50 -1.51 -4.58 5.45
N LEU A 51 -1.38 -5.07 6.68
CA LEU A 51 -0.11 -5.01 7.43
C LEU A 51 0.92 -5.98 6.86
N LYS A 52 0.52 -7.14 6.33
CA LYS A 52 1.36 -8.20 5.75
C LYS A 52 1.66 -7.92 4.28
N ILE A 53 0.85 -7.16 3.56
CA ILE A 53 0.88 -6.64 2.17
C ILE A 53 1.49 -5.26 2.22
N TYR A 54 1.44 -4.49 3.31
CA TYR A 54 2.43 -3.44 3.51
C TYR A 54 3.77 -4.10 3.88
N GLU A 55 3.83 -4.99 4.87
CA GLU A 55 5.03 -5.80 5.17
C GLU A 55 5.37 -6.85 4.07
N TYR A 56 4.70 -6.91 2.92
CA TYR A 56 5.02 -7.80 1.78
C TYR A 56 5.02 -7.05 0.45
N TYR A 57 4.14 -6.10 0.16
CA TYR A 57 4.27 -5.18 -0.99
C TYR A 57 5.13 -3.96 -0.68
N MET A 58 4.97 -3.26 0.45
CA MET A 58 6.04 -2.32 0.85
C MET A 58 7.33 -3.11 1.15
N HIS A 59 7.30 -4.29 1.78
CA HIS A 59 8.51 -5.10 1.97
C HIS A 59 9.13 -5.66 0.68
N HIS A 60 8.38 -6.13 -0.31
CA HIS A 60 8.96 -6.75 -1.52
C HIS A 60 9.16 -5.73 -2.65
N PHE A 61 8.36 -4.66 -2.71
CA PHE A 61 8.42 -3.59 -3.73
C PHE A 61 9.21 -2.36 -3.27
N TYR A 62 9.14 -1.97 -1.99
CA TYR A 62 9.90 -0.85 -1.41
C TYR A 62 11.09 -1.28 -0.54
N PHE A 63 11.02 -2.38 0.22
CA PHE A 63 11.92 -2.67 1.36
C PHE A 63 12.88 -3.87 1.14
N SER A 64 12.73 -4.66 0.09
CA SER A 64 13.51 -5.88 -0.19
C SER A 64 14.51 -5.60 -1.29
N ASN A 65 14.05 -5.17 -2.46
CA ASN A 65 14.90 -5.24 -3.63
C ASN A 65 15.80 -4.02 -3.84
N ALA A 66 15.63 -2.93 -3.09
CA ALA A 66 16.58 -1.81 -3.03
C ALA A 66 17.23 -1.67 -1.64
N TRP A 67 16.47 -2.01 -0.61
CA TRP A 67 16.83 -1.83 0.79
C TRP A 67 17.55 -3.04 1.38
N GLN A 68 17.13 -4.30 1.13
CA GLN A 68 18.00 -5.44 1.48
C GLN A 68 19.33 -5.28 0.75
N LYS A 69 19.33 -4.77 -0.49
CA LYS A 69 20.56 -4.56 -1.23
C LYS A 69 21.61 -3.68 -0.50
N LEU A 70 21.21 -2.80 0.41
CA LEU A 70 22.12 -1.94 1.17
C LEU A 70 22.46 -2.49 2.58
N LEU A 71 21.73 -3.51 3.05
CA LEU A 71 21.58 -3.82 4.48
C LEU A 71 22.74 -4.58 5.17
N LEU A 72 23.73 -5.13 4.46
CA LEU A 72 24.81 -5.90 5.11
C LEU A 72 26.17 -5.19 5.22
N ASN A 73 26.37 -4.02 4.60
CA ASN A 73 27.62 -3.27 4.73
C ASN A 73 27.71 -2.37 5.98
N LEU A 74 26.64 -2.28 6.78
CA LEU A 74 26.54 -1.41 7.97
C LEU A 74 26.18 -2.21 9.24
N SER A 75 26.84 -3.35 9.46
CA SER A 75 26.57 -4.31 10.54
C SER A 75 26.92 -3.85 11.96
N THR A 76 27.09 -2.56 12.20
CA THR A 76 27.31 -2.01 13.54
C THR A 76 26.39 -0.83 13.77
N PHE A 77 25.35 -1.04 14.59
CA PHE A 77 24.50 0.00 15.18
C PHE A 77 23.34 0.55 14.31
N MET A 78 22.48 -0.31 13.76
CA MET A 78 21.30 0.17 13.02
C MET A 78 20.15 0.58 13.96
N LYS A 79 19.88 1.89 14.03
CA LYS A 79 18.60 2.44 14.52
C LYS A 79 17.52 2.17 13.45
N LEU A 80 16.33 1.74 13.87
CA LEU A 80 15.18 1.51 12.97
C LEU A 80 14.83 2.80 12.18
N PRO A 81 14.39 2.69 10.92
CA PRO A 81 13.96 3.85 10.13
C PRO A 81 12.72 4.53 10.72
N CYS A 82 12.63 5.84 10.57
CA CYS A 82 11.56 6.70 11.09
C CYS A 82 10.19 6.29 10.53
N GLY A 83 10.08 6.06 9.22
CA GLY A 83 8.85 5.60 8.58
C GLY A 83 8.30 4.30 9.18
N SER A 84 9.19 3.35 9.49
CA SER A 84 8.80 2.08 10.14
C SER A 84 8.30 2.26 11.57
N ILE A 85 8.96 3.13 12.34
CA ILE A 85 8.54 3.42 13.73
C ILE A 85 7.16 4.11 13.72
N GLY A 86 6.95 5.08 12.82
CA GLY A 86 5.66 5.75 12.66
C GLY A 86 4.53 4.79 12.25
N MET A 87 4.78 3.90 11.28
CA MET A 87 3.82 2.86 10.88
C MET A 87 3.48 1.91 12.03
N ALA A 88 4.49 1.43 12.76
CA ALA A 88 4.28 0.54 13.91
C ALA A 88 3.47 1.25 15.02
N LYS A 89 3.80 2.50 15.31
CA LYS A 89 3.06 3.35 16.26
C LYS A 89 1.59 3.49 15.86
N SER A 90 1.31 3.79 14.58
CA SER A 90 -0.06 3.92 14.06
C SER A 90 -0.84 2.61 14.04
N ALA A 91 -0.17 1.48 13.82
CA ALA A 91 -0.79 0.15 13.86
C ALA A 91 -1.19 -0.22 15.29
N LEU A 92 -0.28 0.00 16.25
CA LEU A 92 -0.52 -0.16 17.69
C LEU A 92 -1.70 0.72 18.15
N GLU A 93 -1.74 1.96 17.70
CA GLU A 93 -2.82 2.89 18.02
C GLU A 93 -4.19 2.45 17.45
N ALA A 94 -4.21 1.84 16.25
CA ALA A 94 -5.46 1.34 15.65
C ALA A 94 -5.99 0.04 16.26
N ILE A 95 -5.10 -0.86 16.68
CA ILE A 95 -5.52 -2.15 17.25
C ILE A 95 -5.92 -2.03 18.72
N ASN A 96 -5.47 -0.98 19.42
CA ASN A 96 -5.79 -0.78 20.82
C ASN A 96 -7.30 -0.61 21.05
N GLY A 97 -7.87 -1.45 21.91
CA GLY A 97 -9.31 -1.49 22.16
C GLY A 97 -10.12 -2.19 21.05
N CYS A 98 -9.46 -2.84 20.08
CA CYS A 98 -10.12 -3.60 19.05
C CYS A 98 -10.54 -4.98 19.59
N ASN A 99 -11.84 -5.27 19.54
CA ASN A 99 -12.37 -6.60 19.82
C ASN A 99 -12.35 -7.45 18.56
N LEU A 100 -11.59 -8.56 18.58
CA LEU A 100 -11.41 -9.44 17.43
C LEU A 100 -12.71 -10.10 16.92
N PHE A 101 -13.73 -10.19 17.76
CA PHE A 101 -15.04 -10.74 17.38
C PHE A 101 -16.15 -9.66 17.30
N GLY A 102 -15.75 -8.38 17.24
CA GLY A 102 -16.69 -7.26 17.18
C GLY A 102 -17.58 -7.17 18.43
N GLU A 103 -18.86 -6.86 18.23
CA GLU A 103 -19.85 -6.70 19.31
C GLU A 103 -20.14 -8.00 20.08
N LYS A 104 -19.87 -9.16 19.46
CA LYS A 104 -20.10 -10.48 20.05
C LYS A 104 -18.90 -10.99 20.85
N GLY A 105 -17.78 -10.28 20.84
CA GLY A 105 -16.57 -10.68 21.52
C GLY A 105 -16.60 -10.37 23.01
N ALA A 106 -16.00 -11.26 23.80
CA ALA A 106 -15.84 -11.05 25.23
C ALA A 106 -14.71 -10.07 25.57
N SER A 107 -14.59 -9.66 26.83
CA SER A 107 -13.55 -8.73 27.27
C SER A 107 -12.12 -9.24 27.03
N TRP A 108 -11.90 -10.55 27.06
CA TRP A 108 -10.60 -11.17 26.82
C TRP A 108 -10.20 -11.25 25.33
N SER A 109 -11.13 -10.97 24.40
CA SER A 109 -10.82 -10.89 22.97
C SER A 109 -10.51 -9.46 22.50
N VAL A 110 -10.37 -8.52 23.44
CA VAL A 110 -9.94 -7.15 23.17
C VAL A 110 -8.42 -7.07 23.21
N VAL A 111 -7.83 -6.55 22.14
CA VAL A 111 -6.38 -6.28 22.09
C VAL A 111 -6.11 -4.96 22.79
N TYR A 112 -5.28 -5.00 23.83
CA TYR A 112 -4.75 -3.81 24.48
C TYR A 112 -3.27 -3.68 24.17
N VAL A 113 -2.85 -2.44 23.92
CA VAL A 113 -1.46 -2.11 23.64
C VAL A 113 -0.82 -1.50 24.88
N ASP A 114 0.47 -1.81 25.08
CA ASP A 114 1.32 -1.14 26.07
C ASP A 114 1.44 0.36 25.74
N ILE A 115 0.84 1.18 26.60
CA ILE A 115 0.81 2.63 26.49
C ILE A 115 2.22 3.22 26.58
N ASP A 116 3.09 2.62 27.39
CA ASP A 116 4.47 3.08 27.52
C ASP A 116 5.26 2.79 26.24
N ALA A 117 5.06 1.61 25.64
CA ALA A 117 5.67 1.29 24.36
C ALA A 117 5.19 2.24 23.24
N HIS A 118 3.89 2.54 23.20
CA HIS A 118 3.34 3.53 22.28
C HIS A 118 3.96 4.92 22.47
N ASN A 119 4.04 5.40 23.72
CA ASN A 119 4.57 6.71 24.04
C ASN A 119 6.06 6.83 23.72
N ARG A 120 6.86 5.78 24.02
CA ARG A 120 8.27 5.71 23.60
C ARG A 120 8.41 5.81 22.09
N ASN A 121 7.60 5.05 21.33
CA ASN A 121 7.63 5.09 19.87
C ASN A 121 7.25 6.47 19.32
N ARG A 122 6.23 7.12 19.89
CA ARG A 122 5.84 8.49 19.55
C ARG A 122 6.99 9.47 19.78
N SER A 123 7.60 9.47 20.96
CA SER A 123 8.71 10.36 21.29
C SER A 123 9.92 10.15 20.39
N ILE A 124 10.28 8.90 20.10
CA ILE A 124 11.38 8.58 19.20
C ILE A 124 11.08 9.06 17.78
N PHE A 125 9.87 8.79 17.28
CA PHE A 125 9.41 9.20 15.94
C PHE A 125 9.45 10.72 15.77
N GLU A 126 8.79 11.46 16.67
CA GLU A 126 8.72 12.93 16.60
C GLU A 126 10.10 13.59 16.74
N THR A 127 11.03 12.98 17.49
CA THR A 127 12.41 13.49 17.61
C THR A 127 13.24 13.26 16.34
N MET A 128 12.89 12.24 15.53
CA MET A 128 13.62 11.95 14.30
C MET A 128 13.16 12.80 13.13
N LEU A 129 11.89 13.20 13.08
CA LEU A 129 11.37 14.04 12.01
C LEU A 129 12.15 15.38 11.91
N PRO A 130 12.37 15.89 10.69
CA PRO A 130 11.91 15.38 9.39
C PRO A 130 12.83 14.30 8.76
N ARG A 131 13.79 13.76 9.51
CA ARG A 131 14.81 12.83 9.02
C ARG A 131 14.36 11.37 9.07
N GLU A 132 14.74 10.58 8.06
CA GLU A 132 14.37 9.15 8.02
C GLU A 132 15.24 8.28 8.93
N SER A 133 16.56 8.44 8.92
CA SER A 133 17.45 7.69 9.82
C SER A 133 18.82 8.35 9.96
N SER A 134 19.68 7.83 10.83
CA SER A 134 21.08 8.28 10.90
C SER A 134 21.83 8.15 9.56
N SER A 135 21.44 7.17 8.74
CA SER A 135 22.09 6.88 7.44
C SER A 135 21.41 7.53 6.23
N LYS A 136 20.15 7.95 6.36
CA LYS A 136 19.33 8.49 5.28
C LYS A 136 18.68 9.79 5.72
N ASP A 137 18.89 10.84 4.91
CA ASP A 137 18.39 12.18 5.19
C ASP A 137 16.86 12.20 5.15
N VAL A 138 16.27 12.02 3.98
CA VAL A 138 14.82 12.05 3.79
C VAL A 138 14.38 10.90 2.88
N ASP A 139 13.19 10.38 3.15
CA ASP A 139 12.52 9.35 2.36
C ASP A 139 11.06 9.75 2.13
N VAL A 140 10.54 9.46 0.94
CA VAL A 140 9.17 9.78 0.54
C VAL A 140 8.13 9.01 1.38
N SER A 141 8.50 7.87 1.96
CA SER A 141 7.67 7.08 2.87
C SER A 141 7.26 7.85 4.13
N LEU A 142 7.93 8.97 4.44
CA LEU A 142 7.49 9.88 5.48
C LEU A 142 6.13 10.53 5.17
N ILE A 143 5.77 10.76 3.89
CA ILE A 143 4.45 11.30 3.51
C ILE A 143 3.30 10.43 4.04
N PRO A 144 3.19 9.14 3.64
CA PRO A 144 2.12 8.27 4.17
C PRO A 144 2.28 7.93 5.66
N THR A 145 3.43 8.24 6.27
CA THR A 145 3.67 8.07 7.70
C THR A 145 3.08 9.24 8.50
N VAL A 146 3.33 10.49 8.10
CA VAL A 146 2.80 11.68 8.78
C VAL A 146 1.38 12.05 8.33
N SER A 147 0.93 11.52 7.19
CA SER A 147 -0.41 11.71 6.62
C SER A 147 -1.14 10.37 6.46
N PHE A 148 -2.16 10.33 5.60
CA PHE A 148 -2.88 9.11 5.27
C PHE A 148 -1.92 8.05 4.69
N PRO A 149 -1.94 6.80 5.18
CA PRO A 149 -2.92 6.23 6.11
C PRO A 149 -2.53 6.26 7.59
N CYS A 150 -1.28 6.61 7.92
CA CYS A 150 -0.74 6.33 9.26
C CYS A 150 -1.10 7.39 10.29
N PHE A 151 -1.02 8.68 9.95
CA PHE A 151 -1.20 9.79 10.90
C PHE A 151 -0.35 9.61 12.17
N ALA A 152 0.92 9.23 12.01
CA ALA A 152 1.80 8.85 13.11
C ALA A 152 2.14 10.00 14.07
N THR A 153 1.98 11.25 13.62
CA THR A 153 2.05 12.44 14.48
C THR A 153 0.77 13.26 14.36
N HIS A 154 0.40 13.94 15.44
CA HIS A 154 -0.68 14.94 15.46
C HIS A 154 -0.13 16.36 15.64
N ASP A 155 1.20 16.51 15.66
CA ASP A 155 1.84 17.81 15.61
C ASP A 155 1.83 18.31 14.16
N GLU A 156 0.99 19.32 13.90
CA GLU A 156 0.85 19.90 12.56
C GLU A 156 2.12 20.58 12.08
N CYS A 157 2.92 21.16 12.99
CA CYS A 157 4.18 21.81 12.65
C CYS A 157 5.17 20.78 12.12
N LEU A 158 5.38 19.68 12.86
CA LEU A 158 6.26 18.58 12.43
C LEU A 158 5.75 17.93 11.14
N CYS A 159 4.44 17.74 11.00
CA CYS A 159 3.84 17.19 9.78
C CYS A 159 4.14 18.08 8.56
N ASN A 160 3.95 19.39 8.68
CA ASN A 160 4.17 20.32 7.59
C ASN A 160 5.67 20.49 7.26
N GLU A 161 6.53 20.60 8.27
CA GLU A 161 7.99 20.66 8.09
C GLU A 161 8.51 19.40 7.38
N THR A 162 8.03 18.22 7.78
CA THR A 162 8.41 16.95 7.14
C THR A 162 7.98 16.90 5.68
N LYS A 163 6.73 17.29 5.38
CA LYS A 163 6.23 17.32 4.00
C LYS A 163 7.02 18.31 3.14
N GLU A 164 7.27 19.52 3.64
CA GLU A 164 8.06 20.53 2.94
C GLU A 164 9.49 20.03 2.68
N HIS A 165 10.09 19.33 3.66
CA HIS A 165 11.40 18.72 3.49
C HIS A 165 11.42 17.66 2.39
N VAL A 166 10.40 16.79 2.34
CA VAL A 166 10.24 15.77 1.29
C VAL A 166 10.04 16.43 -0.08
N ILE A 167 9.11 17.37 -0.21
CA ILE A 167 8.80 18.13 -1.43
C ILE A 167 10.08 18.75 -1.99
N ARG A 168 10.77 19.55 -1.18
CA ARG A 168 11.97 20.27 -1.60
C ARG A 168 13.13 19.37 -2.07
N LYS A 169 13.24 18.15 -1.54
CA LYS A 169 14.38 17.25 -1.79
C LYS A 169 14.09 16.16 -2.82
N LEU A 170 12.85 15.69 -2.88
CA LEU A 170 12.47 14.47 -3.59
C LEU A 170 11.46 14.71 -4.70
N GLN A 171 10.75 15.83 -4.74
CA GLN A 171 9.85 16.13 -5.86
C GLN A 171 10.65 16.35 -7.15
N GLY A 172 10.24 15.65 -8.20
CA GLY A 172 10.71 15.80 -9.57
C GLY A 172 9.58 16.22 -10.50
N LYS A 173 9.81 16.11 -11.80
CA LYS A 173 8.84 16.53 -12.83
C LYS A 173 7.70 15.52 -12.99
N TYR A 174 8.01 14.24 -12.89
CA TYR A 174 7.09 13.13 -13.14
C TYR A 174 6.56 12.46 -11.87
N GLY A 175 6.97 12.94 -10.69
CA GLY A 175 6.58 12.34 -9.41
C GLY A 175 7.65 12.60 -8.36
N PHE A 176 7.67 11.77 -7.32
CA PHE A 176 8.68 11.86 -6.26
C PHE A 176 9.73 10.77 -6.41
N LYS A 177 10.99 11.11 -6.15
CA LYS A 177 12.05 10.13 -5.89
C LYS A 177 11.77 9.46 -4.55
N ARG A 178 12.10 8.17 -4.40
CA ARG A 178 11.88 7.49 -3.12
C ARG A 178 12.80 8.03 -2.02
N PHE A 179 14.09 8.10 -2.32
CA PHE A 179 15.11 8.74 -1.51
C PHE A 179 16.28 9.11 -2.44
N ARG A 180 17.20 9.98 -1.99
CA ARG A 180 18.38 10.33 -2.78
C ARG A 180 19.25 9.09 -3.02
N ARG A 181 19.85 8.98 -4.21
CA ARG A 181 20.73 7.86 -4.58
C ARG A 181 20.04 6.50 -4.58
N ASP A 182 18.73 6.50 -4.81
CA ASP A 182 17.98 5.28 -5.03
C ASP A 182 18.27 4.71 -6.42
N GLY A 183 18.81 3.49 -6.46
CA GLY A 183 19.18 2.80 -7.69
C GLY A 183 18.10 1.89 -8.26
N PHE A 184 16.96 1.75 -7.61
CA PHE A 184 15.96 0.79 -8.04
C PHE A 184 15.30 1.21 -9.34
N LEU A 185 15.30 0.31 -10.31
CA LEU A 185 14.85 0.53 -11.68
C LEU A 185 15.63 1.62 -12.43
N CYS A 186 16.75 2.09 -11.86
CA CYS A 186 17.63 3.02 -12.53
C CYS A 186 18.31 2.33 -13.71
N PRO A 187 18.70 3.09 -14.75
CA PRO A 187 19.29 2.48 -15.96
C PRO A 187 20.62 1.78 -15.69
N LYS A 188 21.39 2.30 -14.71
CA LYS A 188 22.68 1.75 -14.27
C LYS A 188 22.53 0.63 -13.21
N GLU A 189 21.32 0.22 -12.85
CA GLU A 189 21.10 -0.88 -11.90
C GLU A 189 21.39 -2.24 -12.54
N ASP A 190 22.08 -3.12 -11.80
CA ASP A 190 22.14 -4.55 -12.10
C ASP A 190 20.91 -5.26 -11.49
N PRO A 191 19.96 -5.75 -12.31
CA PRO A 191 18.73 -6.38 -11.84
C PRO A 191 18.98 -7.77 -11.22
N ASN A 192 20.05 -8.47 -11.63
CA ASN A 192 20.33 -9.83 -11.19
C ASN A 192 20.94 -9.90 -9.79
N ARG A 193 21.46 -8.77 -9.30
CA ARG A 193 22.18 -8.70 -8.04
C ARG A 193 21.31 -8.11 -6.96
N ARG A 194 20.83 -8.94 -6.03
CA ARG A 194 20.49 -8.51 -4.66
C ARG A 194 21.77 -7.93 -4.07
N PHE A 195 21.85 -6.72 -3.56
CA PHE A 195 23.01 -6.04 -2.97
C PHE A 195 23.79 -5.09 -3.88
N TYR A 196 23.82 -3.81 -3.50
CA TYR A 196 24.65 -2.79 -4.14
C TYR A 196 26.08 -2.93 -3.61
N ARG A 197 27.05 -2.71 -4.49
CA ARG A 197 28.45 -2.62 -4.09
C ARG A 197 28.68 -1.36 -3.25
N VAL A 198 29.72 -1.41 -2.43
CA VAL A 198 30.14 -0.26 -1.63
C VAL A 198 30.43 0.92 -2.57
N GLY A 199 29.77 2.06 -2.31
CA GLY A 199 29.93 3.28 -3.10
C GLY A 199 29.08 3.36 -4.38
N GLU A 200 28.46 2.26 -4.82
CA GLU A 200 27.66 2.22 -6.05
C GLU A 200 26.46 3.16 -6.01
N THR A 201 25.88 3.42 -4.84
CA THR A 201 24.74 4.34 -4.72
C THR A 201 25.04 5.74 -5.24
N LYS A 202 26.32 6.16 -5.27
CA LYS A 202 26.72 7.44 -5.88
C LYS A 202 26.44 7.48 -7.38
N GLU A 203 26.44 6.34 -8.06
CA GLU A 203 26.15 6.27 -9.49
C GLU A 203 24.70 6.57 -9.83
N PHE A 204 23.79 6.45 -8.86
CA PHE A 204 22.36 6.72 -9.03
C PHE A 204 21.96 8.16 -8.72
N GLU A 205 22.90 8.98 -8.22
CA GLU A 205 22.63 10.37 -7.93
C GLU A 205 22.17 11.13 -9.19
N ASN A 206 21.07 11.86 -9.05
CA ASN A 206 20.39 12.65 -10.10
C ASN A 206 19.72 11.84 -11.22
N ILE A 207 19.81 10.51 -11.22
CA ILE A 207 19.16 9.63 -12.21
C ILE A 207 18.10 8.72 -11.58
N GLU A 208 17.71 9.00 -10.33
CA GLU A 208 16.75 8.22 -9.57
C GLU A 208 15.38 8.19 -10.26
N CYS A 209 14.66 7.07 -10.20
CA CYS A 209 13.31 6.99 -10.73
C CYS A 209 12.32 7.89 -9.97
N GLU A 210 11.34 8.43 -10.70
CA GLU A 210 10.29 9.29 -10.15
C GLU A 210 8.94 8.55 -10.13
N TRP A 211 8.19 8.68 -9.05
CA TRP A 211 7.01 7.86 -8.77
C TRP A 211 5.75 8.75 -8.69
N PRO A 212 4.86 8.70 -9.70
CA PRO A 212 3.60 9.47 -9.74
C PRO A 212 2.67 9.18 -8.55
N LEU A 213 2.78 8.00 -7.96
CA LEU A 213 1.98 7.57 -6.82
C LEU A 213 1.96 8.60 -5.68
N PHE A 214 3.06 9.31 -5.45
CA PHE A 214 3.13 10.28 -4.36
C PHE A 214 2.38 11.58 -4.65
N TYR A 215 2.06 11.89 -5.92
CA TYR A 215 1.06 12.92 -6.22
C TYR A 215 -0.32 12.52 -5.68
N ILE A 216 -0.68 11.23 -5.79
CA ILE A 216 -1.95 10.71 -5.25
C ILE A 216 -1.98 10.83 -3.73
N PHE A 217 -0.87 10.52 -3.04
CA PHE A 217 -0.78 10.74 -1.59
C PHE A 217 -0.95 12.21 -1.22
N MET A 218 -0.40 13.15 -2.00
CA MET A 218 -0.57 14.58 -1.77
C MET A 218 -2.00 15.06 -2.05
N ILE A 219 -2.71 14.48 -3.03
CA ILE A 219 -4.14 14.73 -3.27
C ILE A 219 -4.96 14.30 -2.04
N ILE A 220 -4.75 13.06 -1.57
CA ILE A 220 -5.48 12.51 -0.41
C ILE A 220 -5.17 13.34 0.85
N ASP A 221 -3.91 13.70 1.08
CA ASP A 221 -3.52 14.61 2.17
C ASP A 221 -4.27 15.95 2.09
N GLY A 222 -4.38 16.53 0.88
CA GLY A 222 -5.12 17.76 0.64
C GLY A 222 -6.61 17.62 0.98
N VAL A 223 -7.23 16.48 0.65
CA VAL A 223 -8.62 16.20 1.04
C VAL A 223 -8.77 16.11 2.56
N PHE A 224 -7.92 15.35 3.25
CA PHE A 224 -7.97 15.23 4.73
C PHE A 224 -7.75 16.57 5.43
N LYS A 225 -6.87 17.42 4.91
CA LYS A 225 -6.57 18.75 5.47
C LYS A 225 -7.49 19.87 4.96
N THR A 226 -8.47 19.56 4.09
CA THR A 226 -9.36 20.54 3.46
C THR A 226 -8.62 21.66 2.71
N LEU A 227 -7.58 21.29 1.96
CA LEU A 227 -6.72 22.20 1.17
C LEU A 227 -7.03 22.07 -0.34
N PRO A 228 -8.03 22.79 -0.88
CA PRO A 228 -8.45 22.63 -2.28
C PRO A 228 -7.36 23.02 -3.27
N SER A 229 -6.54 24.03 -2.96
CA SER A 229 -5.42 24.44 -3.85
C SER A 229 -4.36 23.36 -4.00
N GLN A 230 -4.05 22.62 -2.93
CA GLN A 230 -3.12 21.49 -2.99
C GLN A 230 -3.71 20.36 -3.84
N VAL A 231 -4.99 20.06 -3.66
CA VAL A 231 -5.70 19.03 -4.46
C VAL A 231 -5.63 19.37 -5.94
N GLU A 232 -5.98 20.59 -6.33
CA GLU A 232 -5.97 21.04 -7.73
C GLU A 232 -4.56 20.98 -8.36
N GLU A 233 -3.54 21.43 -7.64
CA GLU A 233 -2.14 21.39 -8.10
C GLU A 233 -1.69 19.96 -8.41
N TYR A 234 -1.86 19.04 -7.46
CA TYR A 234 -1.40 17.67 -7.61
C TYR A 234 -2.28 16.84 -8.56
N GLU A 235 -3.57 17.14 -8.68
CA GLU A 235 -4.42 16.56 -9.73
C GLU A 235 -3.93 16.96 -11.13
N LYS A 236 -3.54 18.22 -11.31
CA LYS A 236 -2.97 18.68 -12.58
C LYS A 236 -1.65 17.96 -12.89
N LEU A 237 -0.72 17.92 -11.93
CA LEU A 237 0.55 17.21 -12.10
C LEU A 237 0.35 15.72 -12.41
N LEU A 238 -0.61 15.07 -11.74
CA LEU A 238 -0.95 13.68 -12.01
C LEU A 238 -1.54 13.49 -13.42
N ASN A 239 -2.46 14.36 -13.83
CA ASN A 239 -3.09 14.30 -15.15
C ASN A 239 -2.09 14.48 -16.31
N ASP A 240 -0.96 15.17 -16.07
CA ASP A 240 0.10 15.37 -17.06
C ASP A 240 1.01 14.15 -17.22
N VAL A 241 1.08 13.27 -16.20
CA VAL A 241 1.92 12.06 -16.20
C VAL A 241 1.12 10.77 -16.43
N MET A 242 -0.21 10.80 -16.36
CA MET A 242 -1.01 9.63 -16.68
C MET A 242 -1.09 9.38 -18.19
N GLN A 243 -1.12 8.11 -18.60
CA GLN A 243 -1.36 7.75 -19.98
C GLN A 243 -2.85 7.92 -20.31
N LYS A 244 -3.14 8.71 -21.35
CA LYS A 244 -4.49 8.93 -21.90
C LYS A 244 -4.64 8.12 -23.18
N ASP A 245 -5.87 7.72 -23.50
CA ASP A 245 -6.16 7.00 -24.74
C ASP A 245 -5.99 7.88 -25.99
N SER A 246 -5.91 7.22 -27.14
CA SER A 246 -5.83 7.78 -28.50
C SER A 246 -6.86 8.88 -28.80
N ASN A 247 -7.97 8.92 -28.08
CA ASN A 247 -9.07 9.85 -28.29
C ASN A 247 -9.11 11.01 -27.27
N GLY A 248 -8.12 11.11 -26.37
CA GLY A 248 -8.04 12.18 -25.36
C GLY A 248 -9.13 12.16 -24.28
N GLY A 249 -10.01 11.16 -24.29
CA GLY A 249 -11.04 10.92 -23.28
C GLY A 249 -10.57 9.95 -22.19
N ILE A 250 -11.11 10.12 -20.98
CA ILE A 250 -11.06 9.13 -19.91
C ILE A 250 -12.08 8.05 -20.29
N ALA A 251 -11.65 7.00 -20.99
CA ALA A 251 -12.57 5.93 -21.38
C ALA A 251 -12.86 5.05 -20.16
N VAL A 252 -14.11 5.08 -19.70
CA VAL A 252 -14.66 4.11 -18.75
C VAL A 252 -15.64 3.25 -19.52
N GLU A 253 -15.19 2.09 -19.99
CA GLU A 253 -16.09 0.97 -20.32
C GLU A 253 -15.64 -0.29 -19.56
N LEU A 254 -15.99 -0.26 -18.26
CA LEU A 254 -16.28 -1.36 -17.33
C LEU A 254 -15.18 -2.28 -16.78
N ILE A 255 -14.00 -2.45 -17.40
CA ILE A 255 -12.79 -3.06 -16.80
C ILE A 255 -11.50 -2.56 -17.52
N ASP A 256 -11.65 -1.51 -18.35
CA ASP A 256 -10.55 -0.77 -18.97
C ASP A 256 -10.14 0.41 -18.08
N CYS A 257 -9.09 0.25 -17.28
CA CYS A 257 -8.60 1.27 -16.34
C CYS A 257 -7.86 2.41 -17.07
N ASN A 258 -8.58 3.28 -17.78
CA ASN A 258 -8.05 4.52 -18.31
C ASN A 258 -8.58 5.72 -17.51
N PRO A 259 -7.74 6.72 -17.17
CA PRO A 259 -6.32 6.83 -17.47
C PRO A 259 -5.44 5.91 -16.61
N LEU A 260 -4.32 5.43 -17.17
CA LEU A 260 -3.37 4.56 -16.47
C LEU A 260 -2.32 5.37 -15.71
N VAL A 261 -2.23 5.15 -14.40
CA VAL A 261 -1.12 5.64 -13.58
C VAL A 261 0.15 4.81 -13.81
N PRO A 262 1.26 5.39 -14.30
CA PRO A 262 2.54 4.70 -14.38
C PRO A 262 3.06 4.34 -12.98
N MET A 263 3.73 3.21 -12.87
CA MET A 263 4.44 2.81 -11.66
C MET A 263 5.54 3.79 -11.31
N CYS A 264 6.42 4.07 -12.28
CA CYS A 264 7.52 5.01 -12.14
C CYS A 264 8.00 5.52 -13.50
N TYR A 265 8.79 6.57 -13.48
CA TYR A 265 9.47 7.15 -14.63
C TYR A 265 10.98 6.93 -14.53
N THR A 266 11.53 6.22 -15.52
CA THR A 266 12.98 5.93 -15.61
C THR A 266 13.60 6.61 -16.82
N LEU A 267 14.93 6.72 -16.84
CA LEU A 267 15.67 7.32 -17.94
C LEU A 267 16.07 6.25 -18.98
N PRO A 268 16.13 6.62 -20.27
CA PRO A 268 16.86 5.83 -21.26
C PRO A 268 18.35 5.74 -20.93
N LEU A 269 19.02 4.62 -21.23
CA LEU A 269 20.44 4.42 -20.88
C LEU A 269 21.38 5.37 -21.64
N ASP A 270 21.03 5.69 -22.88
CA ASP A 270 21.77 6.56 -23.80
C ASP A 270 21.81 8.03 -23.35
N VAL A 271 20.82 8.48 -22.56
CA VAL A 271 20.74 9.86 -22.09
C VAL A 271 21.23 10.06 -20.65
N VAL A 272 21.66 8.99 -19.98
CA VAL A 272 22.06 9.04 -18.55
C VAL A 272 23.20 10.02 -18.30
N ASP A 273 24.23 10.03 -19.15
CA ASP A 273 25.39 10.88 -18.92
C ASP A 273 25.08 12.37 -19.18
N ALA A 274 24.12 12.65 -20.06
CA ALA A 274 23.58 13.99 -20.27
C ALA A 274 22.78 14.47 -19.05
N GLU A 275 21.89 13.63 -18.52
CA GLU A 275 21.14 13.94 -17.29
C GLU A 275 22.07 14.15 -16.08
N LYS A 276 23.15 13.36 -15.96
CA LYS A 276 24.13 13.57 -14.88
C LYS A 276 24.83 14.93 -14.98
N SER A 277 25.03 15.43 -16.19
CA SER A 277 25.70 16.70 -16.46
C SER A 277 24.77 17.89 -16.20
N ASP A 278 23.50 17.77 -16.58
CA ASP A 278 22.45 18.78 -16.36
C ASP A 278 21.15 18.10 -15.86
N PRO A 279 20.96 17.99 -14.54
CA PRO A 279 19.81 17.27 -13.96
C PRO A 279 18.46 17.88 -14.33
N GLY A 280 17.51 17.04 -14.77
CA GLY A 280 16.19 17.47 -15.23
C GLY A 280 16.12 17.86 -16.70
N SER A 281 17.22 17.72 -17.45
CA SER A 281 17.27 18.05 -18.89
C SER A 281 16.61 16.98 -19.77
N GLN A 282 16.64 15.71 -19.35
CA GLN A 282 16.20 14.58 -20.18
C GLN A 282 14.76 14.17 -19.89
N SER A 283 14.08 13.69 -20.94
CA SER A 283 12.73 13.13 -20.80
C SER A 283 12.78 11.68 -20.31
N ARG A 284 11.85 11.34 -19.43
CA ARG A 284 11.75 10.01 -18.82
C ARG A 284 10.64 9.18 -19.48
N ILE A 285 10.80 7.86 -19.42
CA ILE A 285 9.83 6.89 -19.93
C ILE A 285 9.02 6.31 -18.76
N GLY A 286 7.69 6.31 -18.90
CA GLY A 286 6.78 5.70 -17.94
C GLY A 286 6.81 4.17 -17.99
N CYS A 287 7.03 3.55 -16.84
CA CYS A 287 6.98 2.12 -16.63
C CYS A 287 5.62 1.77 -16.02
N PHE A 288 4.88 0.81 -16.60
CA PHE A 288 3.51 0.47 -16.15
C PHE A 288 3.42 -0.82 -15.32
N GLY A 289 4.49 -1.63 -15.31
CA GLY A 289 4.66 -2.79 -14.43
C GLY A 289 5.92 -3.62 -14.76
N MET A 290 6.12 -4.71 -14.02
CA MET A 290 7.34 -5.54 -14.10
C MET A 290 7.51 -6.28 -15.43
N GLY A 291 6.41 -6.64 -16.12
CA GLY A 291 6.48 -7.28 -17.45
C GLY A 291 7.04 -6.35 -18.52
N TRP A 292 6.78 -5.03 -18.41
CA TRP A 292 7.36 -4.02 -19.29
C TRP A 292 8.87 -3.87 -19.09
N LEU A 293 9.33 -3.94 -17.83
CA LEU A 293 10.74 -3.93 -17.48
C LEU A 293 11.49 -5.15 -18.01
N SER A 294 10.91 -6.36 -17.93
CA SER A 294 11.53 -7.56 -18.49
C SER A 294 11.83 -7.38 -19.99
N LYS A 295 10.88 -6.88 -20.78
CA LYS A 295 11.08 -6.56 -22.20
C LYS A 295 12.13 -5.46 -22.42
N TYR A 296 12.12 -4.42 -21.59
CA TYR A 296 13.06 -3.30 -21.64
C TYR A 296 14.48 -3.66 -21.15
N HIS A 297 14.65 -4.73 -20.38
CA HIS A 297 15.95 -5.27 -19.95
C HIS A 297 16.48 -6.32 -20.93
N SER A 298 15.61 -7.17 -21.52
CA SER A 298 15.99 -8.14 -22.55
C SER A 298 16.51 -7.48 -23.82
N SER A 299 15.99 -6.30 -24.19
CA SER A 299 16.53 -5.47 -25.28
C SER A 299 17.91 -4.85 -24.99
N ARG A 300 18.43 -4.96 -23.75
CA ARG A 300 19.76 -4.45 -23.34
C ARG A 300 20.87 -5.48 -23.49
N ILE A 301 20.57 -6.75 -23.76
CA ILE A 301 21.61 -7.76 -24.01
C ILE A 301 21.96 -7.72 -25.50
N PRO A 302 23.16 -7.25 -25.89
CA PRO A 302 23.60 -7.41 -27.27
C PRO A 302 23.64 -8.90 -27.60
N ALA A 303 23.01 -9.29 -28.71
CA ALA A 303 23.09 -10.64 -29.25
C ALA A 303 24.55 -10.95 -29.63
N LYS A 304 25.32 -11.51 -28.69
CA LYS A 304 26.48 -12.41 -28.84
C LYS A 304 27.31 -12.40 -27.55
N VAL A 305 27.08 -13.41 -26.72
CA VAL A 305 28.18 -14.19 -26.13
C VAL A 305 27.74 -15.64 -26.19
N GLU A 306 28.18 -16.37 -27.22
CA GLU A 306 28.21 -17.83 -27.16
C GLU A 306 29.17 -18.22 -26.03
N VAL A 307 28.63 -18.45 -24.84
CA VAL A 307 29.36 -19.13 -23.79
C VAL A 307 29.36 -20.60 -24.16
N ASN A 308 30.45 -21.06 -24.78
CA ASN A 308 30.71 -22.46 -25.04
C ASN A 308 30.43 -23.30 -23.78
N SER A 309 29.53 -24.25 -23.94
CA SER A 309 29.05 -25.16 -22.91
C SER A 309 30.19 -25.92 -22.22
N PHE A 310 30.47 -25.59 -20.96
CA PHE A 310 31.09 -26.54 -20.04
C PHE A 310 30.00 -27.38 -19.38
N ARG A 311 29.88 -28.60 -19.88
CA ARG A 311 29.05 -29.68 -19.39
C ARG A 311 29.40 -30.00 -17.93
N LYS A 312 28.52 -29.69 -16.99
CA LYS A 312 28.47 -30.37 -15.69
C LYS A 312 27.26 -31.29 -15.70
N ASN A 313 27.54 -32.58 -15.53
CA ASN A 313 26.55 -33.64 -15.47
C ASN A 313 25.88 -33.62 -14.09
N GLY A 314 24.56 -33.85 -14.09
CA GLY A 314 23.83 -34.48 -13.00
C GLY A 314 23.23 -33.52 -11.97
N GLU A 315 22.02 -33.06 -12.24
CA GLU A 315 20.98 -32.80 -11.24
C GLU A 315 19.62 -32.88 -11.96
N GLU A 316 18.65 -33.54 -11.33
CA GLU A 316 17.40 -34.03 -11.94
C GLU A 316 16.40 -32.89 -12.17
N ASP A 317 15.94 -32.74 -13.42
CA ASP A 317 14.96 -31.75 -13.85
C ASP A 317 13.56 -32.09 -13.31
N TYR A 318 13.03 -31.22 -12.44
CA TYR A 318 11.59 -31.07 -12.27
C TYR A 318 11.08 -30.19 -13.41
N ASN A 319 10.49 -30.81 -14.43
CA ASN A 319 9.77 -30.12 -15.50
C ASN A 319 8.48 -29.51 -14.93
N GLU A 320 8.53 -28.24 -14.51
CA GLU A 320 7.34 -27.39 -14.50
C GLU A 320 7.10 -26.94 -15.95
N GLY A 321 5.92 -27.30 -16.48
CA GLY A 321 5.54 -26.95 -17.84
C GLY A 321 5.57 -25.44 -18.04
N GLU A 322 6.37 -25.00 -19.01
CA GLU A 322 6.27 -23.67 -19.60
C GLU A 322 4.93 -23.55 -20.33
N ASP A 323 3.90 -23.11 -19.61
CA ASP A 323 2.69 -22.56 -20.22
C ASP A 323 3.09 -21.23 -20.91
N ASN A 324 3.34 -21.34 -22.21
CA ASN A 324 3.60 -20.24 -23.15
C ASN A 324 2.32 -19.44 -23.42
N ASP A 325 1.77 -18.77 -22.40
CA ASP A 325 0.77 -17.72 -22.58
C ASP A 325 1.49 -16.36 -22.83
N GLU A 326 2.26 -16.31 -23.93
CA GLU A 326 2.82 -15.08 -24.50
C GLU A 326 1.73 -14.26 -25.19
N GLU A 327 0.81 -13.67 -24.41
CA GLU A 327 -0.17 -12.73 -24.95
C GLU A 327 -0.12 -11.40 -24.19
N ASN A 328 0.74 -10.49 -24.67
CA ASN A 328 0.62 -9.02 -24.62
C ASN A 328 0.11 -8.33 -23.32
N GLY A 329 0.20 -8.98 -22.16
CA GLY A 329 -0.33 -8.48 -20.90
C GLY A 329 0.46 -7.28 -20.41
N LYS A 330 -0.11 -6.08 -20.56
CA LYS A 330 0.31 -4.90 -19.79
C LYS A 330 0.16 -5.27 -18.30
N THR A 331 1.24 -5.67 -17.64
CA THR A 331 1.22 -5.87 -16.18
C THR A 331 0.89 -4.53 -15.55
N LEU A 332 -0.30 -4.40 -14.95
CA LEU A 332 -0.80 -3.16 -14.37
C LEU A 332 -0.20 -2.92 -12.99
N PHE A 333 0.19 -1.68 -12.70
CA PHE A 333 0.54 -1.25 -11.35
C PHE A 333 -0.72 -1.06 -10.50
N LEU A 334 -1.26 -2.16 -9.96
CA LEU A 334 -2.53 -2.20 -9.24
C LEU A 334 -2.57 -1.24 -8.05
N TRP A 335 -1.46 -1.05 -7.33
CA TRP A 335 -1.43 -0.15 -6.19
C TRP A 335 -1.66 1.32 -6.59
N GLY A 336 -1.01 1.77 -7.68
CA GLY A 336 -1.24 3.10 -8.23
C GLY A 336 -2.68 3.29 -8.70
N GLN A 337 -3.25 2.29 -9.39
CA GLN A 337 -4.64 2.37 -9.84
C GLN A 337 -5.62 2.43 -8.66
N ALA A 338 -5.43 1.58 -7.65
CA ALA A 338 -6.29 1.55 -6.46
C ALA A 338 -6.25 2.88 -5.70
N MET A 339 -5.05 3.43 -5.50
CA MET A 339 -4.89 4.73 -4.84
C MET A 339 -5.52 5.87 -5.66
N TYR A 340 -5.39 5.82 -6.99
CA TYR A 340 -6.03 6.80 -7.87
C TYR A 340 -7.55 6.76 -7.78
N ILE A 341 -8.15 5.58 -7.84
CA ILE A 341 -9.60 5.40 -7.66
C ILE A 341 -10.04 5.94 -6.31
N ILE A 342 -9.34 5.60 -5.22
CA ILE A 342 -9.64 6.14 -3.88
C ILE A 342 -9.59 7.67 -3.90
N SER A 343 -8.57 8.26 -4.51
CA SER A 343 -8.45 9.72 -4.60
C SER A 343 -9.60 10.36 -5.37
N LYS A 344 -10.08 9.74 -6.46
CA LYS A 344 -11.23 10.23 -7.23
C LYS A 344 -12.54 10.11 -6.48
N LEU A 345 -12.77 8.98 -5.80
CA LEU A 345 -13.94 8.82 -4.94
C LEU A 345 -13.97 9.89 -3.83
N LEU A 346 -12.81 10.25 -3.28
CA LEU A 346 -12.69 11.31 -2.29
C LEU A 346 -12.95 12.72 -2.89
N THR A 347 -12.33 13.06 -4.03
CA THR A 347 -12.47 14.40 -4.64
C THR A 347 -13.87 14.63 -5.21
N GLU A 348 -14.53 13.58 -5.73
CA GLU A 348 -15.91 13.60 -6.20
C GLU A 348 -16.95 13.49 -5.07
N LYS A 349 -16.51 13.38 -3.80
CA LYS A 349 -17.36 13.24 -2.60
C LYS A 349 -18.25 12.00 -2.62
N LEU A 350 -17.85 10.95 -3.33
CA LEU A 350 -18.47 9.63 -3.33
C LEU A 350 -18.02 8.78 -2.14
N LEU A 351 -16.84 9.09 -1.59
CA LEU A 351 -16.29 8.51 -0.37
C LEU A 351 -15.97 9.63 0.62
N HIS A 352 -16.46 9.54 1.85
CA HIS A 352 -16.11 10.49 2.89
C HIS A 352 -14.82 10.07 3.63
N VAL A 353 -14.04 11.03 4.12
CA VAL A 353 -12.79 10.78 4.87
C VAL A 353 -12.98 9.88 6.09
N THR A 354 -14.16 9.90 6.72
CA THR A 354 -14.49 9.04 7.86
C THR A 354 -14.78 7.59 7.47
N GLU A 355 -15.12 7.34 6.21
CA GLU A 355 -15.30 5.98 5.70
C GLU A 355 -13.95 5.37 5.35
N LEU A 356 -13.01 6.19 4.88
CA LEU A 356 -11.64 5.77 4.62
C LEU A 356 -10.79 5.64 5.91
N ASP A 357 -11.06 6.46 6.93
CA ASP A 357 -10.47 6.36 8.28
C ASP A 357 -11.56 6.25 9.37
N PRO A 358 -12.15 5.05 9.57
CA PRO A 358 -13.23 4.83 10.53
C PRO A 358 -12.84 5.08 12.00
N VAL A 359 -11.55 4.89 12.31
CA VAL A 359 -11.01 5.11 13.67
C VAL A 359 -10.71 6.60 13.92
N ARG A 360 -10.80 7.43 12.87
CA ARG A 360 -10.49 8.87 12.89
C ARG A 360 -9.10 9.15 13.43
N ARG A 361 -8.10 8.37 13.03
CA ARG A 361 -6.70 8.59 13.39
C ARG A 361 -6.17 9.93 12.89
N HIS A 362 -6.73 10.48 11.81
CA HIS A 362 -6.43 11.84 11.36
C HIS A 362 -6.75 12.92 12.40
N LEU A 363 -7.59 12.62 13.39
CA LEU A 363 -7.89 13.50 14.50
C LEU A 363 -7.08 13.15 15.76
N PRO A 364 -6.82 14.12 16.66
CA PRO A 364 -6.29 13.86 17.99
C PRO A 364 -7.20 12.91 18.78
N SER A 365 -6.62 12.18 19.74
CA SER A 365 -7.31 11.14 20.53
C SER A 365 -8.63 11.60 21.15
N PHE A 366 -8.71 12.85 21.64
CA PHE A 366 -9.91 13.40 22.27
C PHE A 366 -11.10 13.57 21.31
N SER A 367 -10.86 13.69 20.01
CA SER A 367 -11.89 13.86 18.97
C SER A 367 -12.33 12.53 18.34
N ARG A 368 -11.73 11.41 18.76
CA ARG A 368 -12.02 10.10 18.18
C ARG A 368 -13.27 9.47 18.77
N PRO A 369 -13.97 8.60 18.01
CA PRO A 369 -15.14 7.91 18.52
C PRO A 369 -14.73 7.02 19.70
N HIS A 370 -15.25 7.30 20.88
CA HIS A 370 -15.06 6.43 22.04
C HIS A 370 -16.04 5.26 21.90
N ARG A 371 -15.54 4.02 21.86
CA ARG A 371 -16.40 2.84 21.92
C ARG A 371 -17.02 2.77 23.31
N GLY A 372 -18.23 3.30 23.44
CA GLY A 372 -19.04 3.24 24.66
C GLY A 372 -19.54 1.82 24.94
N GLY A 373 -18.64 0.89 25.24
CA GLY A 373 -18.96 -0.45 25.72
C GLY A 373 -18.65 -0.54 27.21
N ARG A 374 -19.65 -0.32 28.06
CA ARG A 374 -19.56 -0.51 29.51
C ARG A 374 -19.39 -1.99 29.84
N TYR A 375 -18.19 -2.42 30.21
CA TYR A 375 -17.98 -3.59 31.09
C TYR A 375 -16.73 -3.39 31.95
N SER A 376 -16.76 -2.37 32.80
CA SER A 376 -15.95 -2.33 34.03
C SER A 376 -16.90 -2.08 35.20
N ALA A 377 -17.65 -3.10 35.58
CA ALA A 377 -18.34 -3.14 36.87
C ALA A 377 -17.53 -4.04 37.80
N PHE A 378 -16.57 -3.46 38.54
CA PHE A 378 -16.15 -4.06 39.80
C PHE A 378 -17.30 -3.85 40.77
N GLN A 379 -18.18 -4.84 40.88
CA GLN A 379 -19.18 -4.87 41.92
C GLN A 379 -18.46 -5.21 43.22
N VAL A 380 -18.02 -4.18 43.96
CA VAL A 380 -17.61 -4.34 45.36
C VAL A 380 -18.88 -4.63 46.13
N SER A 381 -19.06 -5.91 46.50
CA SER A 381 -20.05 -6.33 47.48
C SER A 381 -19.67 -5.73 48.85
N LEU A 382 -20.49 -4.78 49.33
CA LEU A 382 -20.52 -4.39 50.74
C LEU A 382 -21.39 -5.35 51.54
#